data_AF-A0A0F1EM55-F1
#
_entry.id   AF-A0A0F1EM55-F1
#
_cell.length_a   1.000
_cell.length_b   1.000
_cell.length_c   1.000
_cell.angle_alpha   90.00
_cell.angle_beta   90.00
_cell.angle_gamma   90.00
#
_symmetry.space_group_name_H-M   'P 1'
#
loop_
_entity.id
_entity.type
_entity.pdbx_description
1 polymer ?
#
loop_
_entity_poly.entity_id
_entity_poly.type
_entity_poly.pdbx_seq_one_letter_code
_entity_poly.pdbx_strand_id
1 'polypeptide(L)'
;MTKDIVLNALLMAVWRRNPQKQVLVHSDQGSQYTSYEWQSFLKSHGLEGSMSRRGNCHDNAVAESFFQLLKRERIKKKGRCE
;
A
#
# COMPACT_ATOMS: atom_id res chain seq x y z
N MET A 1 -5.03 -2.97 13.32
CA MET A 1 -4.58 -3.49 12.02
C MET A 1 -3.09 -3.77 12.14
N THR A 2 -2.63 -4.96 11.75
CA THR A 2 -1.26 -5.42 12.00
C THR A 2 -0.32 -5.02 10.86
N LYS A 3 0.86 -4.51 11.22
CA LYS A 3 1.97 -4.16 10.31
C LYS A 3 2.38 -5.33 9.40
N ASP A 4 2.22 -6.56 9.88
CA ASP A 4 2.57 -7.79 9.17
C ASP A 4 1.84 -7.96 7.84
N ILE A 5 0.57 -7.53 7.77
CA ILE A 5 -0.21 -7.63 6.53
C ILE A 5 0.41 -6.77 5.43
N VAL A 6 0.86 -5.56 5.78
CA VAL A 6 1.47 -4.63 4.84
C VAL A 6 2.85 -5.11 4.41
N LEU A 7 3.66 -5.60 5.35
CA LEU A 7 4.97 -6.18 5.06
C LEU A 7 4.86 -7.38 4.12
N ASN A 8 3.93 -8.31 4.39
CA ASN A 8 3.69 -9.46 3.54
C ASN A 8 3.19 -9.06 2.14
N ALA A 9 2.29 -8.08 2.06
CA ALA A 9 1.82 -7.57 0.78
C ALA A 9 2.95 -6.97 -0.05
N LEU A 10 3.84 -6.19 0.58
CA LEU A 10 4.97 -5.59 -0.10
C LEU A 10 6.02 -6.64 -0.50
N LEU A 11 6.29 -7.63 0.34
CA LEU A 11 7.18 -8.74 0.01
C LEU A 11 6.70 -9.50 -1.23
N MET A 12 5.41 -9.83 -1.30
CA MET A 12 4.82 -10.45 -2.48
C MET A 12 4.97 -9.57 -3.74
N ALA A 13 4.82 -8.24 -3.59
CA ALA A 13 4.99 -7.31 -4.70
C ALA A 13 6.44 -7.26 -5.20
N VAL A 14 7.42 -7.20 -4.28
CA VAL A 14 8.86 -7.21 -4.61
C VAL A 14 9.23 -8.50 -5.33
N TRP A 15 8.79 -9.66 -4.81
CA TRP A 15 9.07 -10.95 -5.44
C TRP A 15 8.48 -11.06 -6.84
N ARG A 16 7.25 -10.58 -7.03
CA ARG A 16 6.57 -10.64 -8.34
C ARG A 16 7.17 -9.67 -9.37
N ARG A 17 7.68 -8.52 -8.92
CA ARG A 17 8.17 -7.46 -9.82
C ARG A 17 9.68 -7.48 -10.00
N ASN A 18 10.43 -8.08 -9.07
CA ASN A 18 11.89 -8.15 -9.03
C ASN A 18 12.59 -6.85 -9.47
N PRO A 19 12.36 -5.73 -8.75
CA PRO A 19 12.87 -4.43 -9.16
C PRO A 19 14.41 -4.41 -9.15
N GLN A 20 15.00 -3.98 -10.27
CA GLN A 20 16.46 -3.88 -10.45
C GLN A 20 17.02 -2.49 -10.11
N LYS A 21 16.13 -1.51 -9.92
CA LYS A 21 16.46 -0.13 -9.59
C LYS A 21 15.71 0.25 -8.32
N GLN A 22 16.16 1.33 -7.68
CA GLN A 22 15.46 1.89 -6.53
C GLN A 22 14.01 2.23 -6.93
N VAL A 23 13.05 1.77 -6.13
CA VAL A 23 11.62 2.01 -6.35
C VAL A 23 11.05 2.83 -5.20
N LEU A 24 10.31 3.88 -5.55
CA LEU A 24 9.56 4.67 -4.59
C LEU A 24 8.27 3.94 -4.21
N VAL A 25 8.04 3.78 -2.91
CA VAL A 25 6.82 3.24 -2.32
C VAL A 25 6.11 4.39 -1.62
N HIS A 26 5.01 4.86 -2.23
CA HIS A 26 4.18 5.89 -1.62
C HIS A 26 3.12 5.27 -0.70
N SER A 27 3.05 5.72 0.55
CA SER A 27 2.11 5.24 1.56
C SER A 27 1.51 6.37 2.37
N ASP A 28 0.32 6.16 2.92
CA ASP A 28 -0.27 7.04 3.92
C ASP A 28 0.55 7.10 5.21
N GLN A 29 0.32 8.13 6.03
CA GLN A 29 0.98 8.32 7.33
C GLN A 29 0.43 7.41 8.46
N GLY A 30 -0.15 6.27 8.12
CA GLY A 30 -0.68 5.33 9.10
C GLY A 30 0.43 4.70 9.96
N SER A 31 0.13 4.35 11.21
CA SER A 31 1.10 3.78 12.17
C SER A 31 1.85 2.53 11.66
N GLN A 32 1.20 1.75 10.82
CA GLN A 32 1.75 0.59 10.10
C GLN A 32 2.93 0.98 9.19
N TYR A 33 2.80 2.09 8.46
CA TYR A 33 3.79 2.61 7.52
C TYR A 33 4.84 3.49 8.18
N THR A 34 4.61 3.97 9.40
CA THR A 34 5.61 4.72 10.18
C THR A 34 6.41 3.84 11.14
N SER A 35 6.17 2.52 11.13
CA SER A 35 6.84 1.59 12.04
C SER A 35 8.32 1.38 11.67
N TYR A 36 9.13 1.06 12.68
CA TYR A 36 10.56 0.77 12.47
C TYR A 36 10.77 -0.41 11.50
N GLU A 37 9.97 -1.46 11.64
CA GLU A 37 10.04 -2.64 10.76
C GLU A 37 9.74 -2.30 9.31
N TRP A 38 8.77 -1.43 9.06
CA TRP A 38 8.48 -0.94 7.71
C TRP A 38 9.70 -0.22 7.10
N GLN A 39 10.30 0.71 7.83
CA GLN A 39 11.47 1.44 7.35
C GLN A 39 12.67 0.51 7.11
N SER A 40 12.89 -0.46 8.01
CA SER A 40 13.94 -1.46 7.87
C SER A 40 13.71 -2.34 6.63
N PHE A 41 12.47 -2.78 6.41
CA PHE A 41 12.08 -3.59 5.26
C PHE A 41 12.30 -2.85 3.93
N LEU A 42 11.91 -1.57 3.86
CA LEU A 42 12.12 -0.76 2.66
C LEU A 42 13.62 -0.68 2.31
N LYS A 43 14.45 -0.36 3.30
CA LYS A 43 15.91 -0.25 3.09
C LYS A 43 16.53 -1.57 2.65
N SER A 44 16.15 -2.69 3.25
CA SER A 44 16.73 -4.00 2.90
C SER A 44 16.37 -4.48 1.49
N HIS A 45 15.26 -4.00 0.93
CA HIS A 45 14.81 -4.34 -0.42
C HIS A 45 15.09 -3.25 -1.46
N GLY A 46 15.89 -2.22 -1.13
CA GLY A 46 16.22 -1.14 -2.07
C GLY A 46 15.03 -0.26 -2.43
N LEU A 47 14.06 -0.13 -1.52
CA LEU A 47 12.85 0.68 -1.69
C LEU A 47 12.98 1.99 -0.92
N GLU A 48 12.42 3.05 -1.49
CA GLU A 48 12.37 4.37 -0.86
C GLU A 48 10.95 4.71 -0.42
N GLY A 49 10.75 4.99 0.86
CA GLY A 49 9.43 5.36 1.38
C GLY A 49 9.11 6.82 1.09
N SER A 50 7.94 7.08 0.52
CA SER A 50 7.37 8.41 0.34
C SER A 50 6.04 8.51 1.07
N MET A 51 5.81 9.62 1.76
CA MET A 51 4.54 9.90 2.43
C MET A 51 4.11 11.32 2.14
N SER A 52 2.81 11.50 1.88
CA SER A 52 2.21 12.81 1.69
C SER A 52 2.19 13.63 2.98
N ARG A 53 2.16 14.96 2.85
CA ARG A 53 1.93 15.86 3.99
C ARG A 53 0.52 15.63 4.55
N ARG A 54 0.37 15.82 5.86
CA ARG A 54 -0.97 15.80 6.49
C ARG A 54 -1.87 16.84 5.80
N GLY A 55 -3.04 16.40 5.36
CA GLY A 55 -4.02 17.24 4.66
C GLY A 55 -3.88 17.25 3.14
N ASN A 56 -2.91 16.54 2.54
CA ASN A 56 -2.85 16.36 1.09
C ASN A 56 -3.55 15.06 0.67
N CYS A 57 -4.84 15.15 0.36
CA CYS A 57 -5.63 13.99 -0.09
C CYS A 57 -5.39 13.63 -1.56
N HIS A 58 -4.82 14.52 -2.37
CA HIS A 58 -4.71 14.32 -3.81
C HIS A 58 -3.82 13.13 -4.18
N ASP A 59 -2.71 12.95 -3.44
CA ASP A 59 -1.77 11.85 -3.67
C ASP A 59 -2.41 10.49 -3.35
N ASN A 60 -3.33 10.42 -2.38
CA ASN A 60 -4.05 9.19 -2.05
C ASN A 60 -5.34 8.98 -2.85
N ALA A 61 -5.95 10.05 -3.37
CA ALA A 61 -7.27 10.03 -4.00
C ALA A 61 -7.34 9.03 -5.18
N VAL A 62 -6.26 8.89 -5.95
CA VAL A 62 -6.19 7.94 -7.08
C VAL A 62 -6.24 6.50 -6.57
N ALA A 63 -5.45 6.18 -5.53
CA ALA A 63 -5.43 4.86 -4.91
C ALA A 63 -6.79 4.54 -4.28
N GLU A 64 -7.37 5.49 -3.54
CA GLU A 64 -8.70 5.34 -2.93
C GLU A 64 -9.78 5.09 -3.99
N SER A 65 -9.79 5.86 -5.08
CA SER A 65 -10.76 5.70 -6.17
C SER A 65 -10.67 4.32 -6.82
N PHE A 66 -9.45 3.84 -7.06
CA PHE A 66 -9.22 2.49 -7.57
C PHE A 66 -9.76 1.41 -6.62
N PHE A 67 -9.45 1.50 -5.32
CA PHE A 67 -9.92 0.53 -4.34
C PHE A 67 -11.43 0.61 -4.11
N GLN A 68 -12.05 1.78 -4.20
CA GLN A 68 -13.49 1.92 -4.17
C GLN A 68 -14.15 1.20 -5.36
N LEU A 69 -13.64 1.41 -6.57
CA LEU A 69 -14.12 0.72 -7.78
C LEU A 69 -13.96 -0.80 -7.64
N LEU A 70 -12.79 -1.26 -7.20
CA LEU A 70 -12.51 -2.69 -7.00
C LEU A 70 -13.50 -3.33 -6.02
N LYS A 71 -13.76 -2.68 -4.88
CA LYS A 71 -14.73 -3.16 -3.88
C LYS A 71 -16.15 -3.21 -4.46
N ARG A 72 -16.55 -2.21 -5.24
CA ARG A 72 -17.86 -2.15 -5.89
C ARG A 72 -18.05 -3.29 -6.89
N GLU A 73 -17.08 -3.51 -7.78
CA GLU A 73 -17.22 -4.45 -8.89
C GLU A 73 -16.99 -5.93 -8.52
N ARG A 74 -16.23 -6.19 -7.44
CA ARG A 74 -15.80 -7.56 -7.09
C ARG A 74 -16.28 -8.05 -5.73
N ILE A 75 -16.55 -7.16 -4.78
CA ILE A 75 -16.93 -7.56 -3.40
C ILE A 75 -18.44 -7.41 -3.18
N LYS A 76 -19.04 -6.32 -3.65
CA LYS A 76 -20.48 -6.05 -3.42
C LYS A 76 -21.46 -6.94 -4.22
N LYS A 77 -20.98 -7.79 -5.13
CA LYS A 77 -21.85 -8.77 -5.84
C LYS A 77 -22.30 -9.96 -4.98
N LYS A 78 -21.78 -10.13 -3.75
CA LYS A 78 -22.14 -11.25 -2.86
C LYS A 78 -23.25 -10.95 -1.84
N GLY A 79 -23.94 -9.81 -1.95
CA GLY A 79 -24.93 -9.36 -0.95
C GLY A 79 -26.26 -8.86 -1.49
N ARG A 80 -26.60 -9.17 -2.76
CA ARG A 80 -27.93 -8.89 -3.29
C ARG A 80 -28.51 -10.21 -3.78
N CYS A 81 -29.23 -10.89 -2.89
CA CYS A 81 -30.29 -11.78 -3.31
C CYS A 81 -31.37 -10.86 -3.90
N GLU A 82 -31.59 -10.96 -5.21
CA GLU A 82 -32.92 -10.73 -5.76
C GLU A 82 -33.77 -11.97 -5.45
#